data_AF-A0A2P2MAU7-F1
#
_entry.id   AF-A0A2P2MAU7-F1
#
_cell.length_a   1.000
_cell.length_b   1.000
_cell.length_c   1.000
_cell.angle_alpha   90.00
_cell.angle_beta   90.00
_cell.angle_gamma   90.00
#
_symmetry.space_group_name_H-M   'P 1'
#
loop_
_entity.id
_entity.type
_entity.pdbx_description
1 polymer ?
#
loop_
_entity_poly.entity_id
_entity_poly.type
_entity_poly.pdbx_seq_one_letter_code
_entity_poly.pdbx_strand_id
1 'polypeptide(L)'
;MATSIASQLEAIRSVIQTDSEPRKRPITRPSILFDPKEAADIDVDSILSIALSGLEVLESVDERFRNYKHDLFSHKSKDLDRELMRQDENNQINASISSYLRLVSGHFQLPAVHKTLEYLIRRYKIHVYNFEDLILCALPYHDTHAFVRVVQLIDTRWEMFTLYII
;
A
#
# COMPACT_ATOMS: atom_id res chain seq x y z
N MET A 1 -45.33 25.73 28.11
CA MET A 1 -43.88 25.53 28.31
C MET A 1 -43.39 24.62 27.19
N ALA A 2 -42.84 25.19 26.12
CA ALA A 2 -42.55 24.49 24.86
C ALA A 2 -41.06 24.65 24.45
N THR A 3 -40.14 24.44 25.40
CA THR A 3 -38.71 24.74 25.22
C THR A 3 -37.78 23.52 25.35
N SER A 4 -38.33 22.30 25.48
CA SER A 4 -37.49 21.11 25.64
C SER A 4 -36.97 20.56 24.30
N ILE A 5 -37.83 20.48 23.27
CA ILE A 5 -37.44 19.90 21.98
C ILE A 5 -36.51 20.82 21.17
N ALA A 6 -36.72 22.13 21.20
CA ALA A 6 -35.86 23.09 20.50
C ALA A 6 -34.44 23.13 21.11
N SER A 7 -34.34 23.08 22.44
CA SER A 7 -33.06 23.01 23.14
C SER A 7 -32.35 21.66 22.91
N GLN A 8 -33.10 20.56 22.85
CA GLN A 8 -32.55 19.25 22.50
C GLN A 8 -32.05 19.20 21.05
N LEU A 9 -32.75 19.83 20.11
CA LEU A 9 -32.30 19.94 18.72
C LEU A 9 -31.06 20.81 18.57
N GLU A 10 -30.92 21.91 19.32
CA GLU A 10 -29.68 22.69 19.31
C GLU A 10 -28.51 21.94 19.94
N ALA A 11 -28.72 21.23 21.05
CA ALA A 11 -27.68 20.40 21.66
C ALA A 11 -27.23 19.26 20.74
N ILE A 12 -28.17 18.64 20.01
CA ILE A 12 -27.85 17.64 18.98
C ILE A 12 -27.12 18.30 17.79
N ARG A 13 -27.53 19.49 17.36
CA ARG A 13 -26.86 20.21 16.26
C ARG A 13 -25.44 20.63 16.61
N SER A 14 -25.16 21.03 17.86
CA SER A 14 -23.81 21.35 18.31
C SER A 14 -22.91 20.12 18.44
N VAL A 15 -23.49 18.94 18.70
CA VAL A 15 -22.76 17.66 18.70
C VAL A 15 -22.52 17.15 17.28
N ILE A 16 -23.46 17.38 16.35
CA ILE A 16 -23.34 17.00 14.94
C ILE A 16 -22.49 18.02 14.13
N GLN A 17 -22.22 19.21 14.66
CA GLN A 17 -21.25 20.17 14.09
C GLN A 17 -19.78 19.73 14.26
N THR A 18 -19.53 18.43 14.16
CA THR A 18 -18.19 17.89 13.99
C THR A 18 -18.10 17.35 12.57
N ASP A 19 -17.37 18.08 11.72
CA ASP A 19 -16.91 17.67 10.39
C ASP A 19 -17.98 17.41 9.30
N SER A 20 -19.02 18.25 9.20
CA SER A 20 -19.81 18.36 7.96
C SER A 20 -19.12 19.27 6.92
N GLU A 21 -17.83 19.10 6.71
CA GLU A 21 -17.30 19.17 5.35
C GLU A 21 -17.16 17.72 4.92
N PRO A 22 -17.63 17.30 3.73
CA PRO A 22 -16.99 16.17 3.11
C PRO A 22 -15.55 16.64 2.96
N ARG A 23 -14.67 16.24 3.89
CA ARG A 23 -13.25 16.17 3.61
C ARG A 23 -13.25 15.30 2.38
N LYS A 24 -13.21 15.94 1.20
CA LYS A 24 -12.63 15.39 -0.01
C LYS A 24 -11.20 15.13 0.41
N ARG A 25 -11.00 14.09 1.24
CA ARG A 25 -9.71 13.49 1.45
C ARG A 25 -9.30 13.27 0.00
N PRO A 26 -8.26 13.95 -0.50
CA PRO A 26 -7.81 13.69 -1.84
C PRO A 26 -7.69 12.16 -1.91
N ILE A 27 -8.27 11.55 -2.94
CA ILE A 27 -8.09 10.13 -3.16
C ILE A 27 -6.58 9.98 -3.15
N THR A 28 -6.06 9.35 -2.10
CA THR A 28 -4.63 9.26 -1.86
C THR A 28 -4.36 7.79 -1.85
N ARG A 29 -3.43 7.37 -2.71
CA ARG A 29 -3.06 5.96 -2.80
C ARG A 29 -1.69 5.76 -2.16
N PRO A 30 -1.50 4.67 -1.41
CA PRO A 30 -0.19 4.33 -0.87
C PRO A 30 0.78 4.13 -2.04
N SER A 31 1.85 4.92 -2.05
CA SER A 31 2.87 4.93 -3.09
C SER A 31 4.24 5.20 -2.48
N ILE A 32 5.24 4.45 -2.94
CA ILE A 32 6.66 4.72 -2.65
C ILE A 32 7.22 5.73 -3.67
N LEU A 33 6.74 5.67 -4.91
CA LEU A 33 7.32 6.40 -6.04
C LEU A 33 6.70 7.76 -6.31
N PHE A 34 5.38 7.88 -6.16
CA PHE A 34 4.62 9.07 -6.55
C PHE A 34 4.07 9.77 -5.32
N ASP A 35 3.76 11.06 -5.46
CA ASP A 35 2.99 11.71 -4.40
C ASP A 35 1.60 11.09 -4.32
N PRO A 36 1.01 10.94 -3.12
CA PRO A 36 -0.24 10.19 -2.94
C PRO A 36 -1.40 10.67 -3.82
N LYS A 37 -1.38 11.95 -4.24
CA LYS A 37 -2.34 12.55 -5.18
C LYS A 37 -2.10 12.09 -6.62
N GLU A 38 -0.87 12.15 -7.10
CA GLU A 38 -0.51 11.66 -8.45
C GLU A 38 -0.71 10.15 -8.55
N ALA A 39 -0.39 9.41 -7.49
CA ALA A 39 -0.62 7.98 -7.42
C ALA A 39 -2.11 7.62 -7.63
N ALA A 40 -3.04 8.48 -7.21
CA ALA A 40 -4.47 8.22 -7.38
C ALA A 40 -4.92 8.25 -8.85
N ASP A 41 -4.30 9.10 -9.66
CA ASP A 41 -4.60 9.26 -11.09
C ASP A 41 -3.96 8.15 -11.95
N ILE A 42 -2.94 7.45 -11.44
CA ILE A 42 -2.27 6.39 -12.19
C ILE A 42 -3.07 5.08 -12.11
N ASP A 43 -3.39 4.50 -13.26
CA ASP A 43 -4.04 3.20 -13.40
C ASP A 43 -3.14 2.01 -13.05
N VAL A 44 -3.77 0.89 -12.70
CA VAL A 44 -3.10 -0.38 -12.36
C VAL A 44 -2.27 -0.90 -13.53
N ASP A 45 -2.75 -0.73 -14.77
CA ASP A 45 -2.05 -1.08 -15.99
C ASP A 45 -0.72 -0.34 -16.16
N SER A 46 -0.74 0.97 -15.93
CA SER A 46 0.44 1.82 -16.01
C SER A 46 1.48 1.42 -14.97
N ILE A 47 1.05 1.10 -13.75
CA ILE A 47 1.96 0.66 -12.67
C ILE A 47 2.53 -0.72 -12.97
N LEU A 48 1.72 -1.64 -13.52
CA LEU A 48 2.26 -2.93 -13.93
C LEU A 48 3.32 -2.75 -15.02
N SER A 49 3.09 -1.88 -16.00
CA SER A 49 4.10 -1.58 -17.04
C SER A 49 5.40 -1.05 -16.44
N ILE A 50 5.29 -0.10 -15.50
CA ILE A 50 6.44 0.45 -14.75
C ILE A 50 7.16 -0.65 -13.95
N ALA A 51 6.41 -1.53 -13.29
CA ALA A 51 6.96 -2.63 -12.51
C ALA A 51 7.63 -3.68 -13.40
N LEU A 52 7.07 -4.04 -14.56
CA LEU A 52 7.67 -4.95 -15.52
C LEU A 52 8.99 -4.39 -16.06
N SER A 53 9.04 -3.10 -16.39
CA SER A 53 10.29 -2.43 -16.77
C SER A 53 11.33 -2.47 -15.64
N GLY A 54 10.90 -2.26 -14.39
CA GLY A 54 11.78 -2.44 -13.22
C GLY A 54 12.28 -3.88 -13.08
N LEU A 55 11.38 -4.86 -13.26
CA LEU A 55 11.69 -6.27 -13.13
C LEU A 55 12.68 -6.75 -14.19
N GLU A 56 12.61 -6.25 -15.42
CA GLU A 56 13.57 -6.59 -16.49
C GLU A 56 14.98 -6.09 -16.16
N VAL A 57 15.10 -4.92 -15.54
CA VAL A 57 16.38 -4.44 -15.03
C VAL A 57 16.86 -5.34 -13.89
N LEU A 58 15.98 -5.74 -12.96
CA LEU A 58 16.35 -6.64 -11.86
C LEU A 58 16.74 -8.03 -12.36
N GLU A 59 16.09 -8.54 -13.40
CA GLU A 59 16.41 -9.82 -14.04
C GLU A 59 17.83 -9.82 -14.63
N SER A 60 18.29 -8.68 -15.16
CA SER A 60 19.67 -8.53 -15.63
C SER A 60 20.71 -8.50 -14.50
N VAL A 61 20.29 -8.15 -13.27
CA VAL A 61 21.16 -8.13 -12.08
C VAL A 61 21.18 -9.50 -11.40
N ASP A 62 20.01 -10.12 -11.25
CA ASP A 62 19.84 -11.46 -10.67
C ASP A 62 18.71 -12.21 -11.39
N GLU A 63 19.07 -13.31 -12.03
CA GLU A 63 18.14 -14.15 -12.81
C GLU A 63 17.00 -14.75 -11.96
N ARG A 64 17.15 -14.81 -10.63
CA ARG A 64 16.12 -15.30 -9.70
C ARG A 64 14.83 -14.48 -9.78
N PHE A 65 14.91 -13.21 -10.19
CA PHE A 65 13.75 -12.35 -10.36
C PHE A 65 12.83 -12.78 -11.50
N ARG A 66 13.34 -13.54 -12.48
CA ARG A 66 12.58 -14.04 -13.62
C ARG A 66 11.38 -14.89 -13.22
N ASN A 67 11.51 -15.68 -12.16
CA ASN A 67 10.45 -16.58 -11.67
C ASN A 67 9.19 -15.79 -11.25
N TYR A 68 9.35 -14.55 -10.79
CA TYR A 68 8.24 -13.73 -10.31
C TYR A 68 7.52 -13.00 -11.46
N LYS A 69 8.11 -12.91 -12.66
CA LYS A 69 7.51 -12.26 -13.83
C LYS A 69 6.18 -12.90 -14.22
N HIS A 70 6.11 -14.22 -14.16
CA HIS A 70 4.91 -15.00 -14.52
C HIS A 70 4.00 -15.31 -13.34
N ASP A 71 4.44 -15.01 -12.11
CA ASP A 71 3.68 -15.22 -10.87
C ASP A 71 3.09 -13.88 -10.39
N LEU A 72 3.87 -13.13 -9.60
CA LEU A 72 3.43 -11.88 -8.96
C LEU A 72 3.15 -10.74 -9.94
N PHE A 73 3.86 -10.69 -11.08
CA PHE A 73 3.76 -9.62 -12.08
C PHE A 73 3.04 -10.05 -13.36
N SER A 74 2.20 -11.09 -13.28
CA SER A 74 1.43 -11.56 -14.43
C SER A 74 0.30 -10.59 -14.80
N HIS A 75 -0.22 -10.66 -16.02
CA HIS A 75 -1.41 -9.86 -16.36
C HIS A 75 -2.64 -10.21 -15.52
N LYS A 76 -2.72 -11.44 -15.01
CA LYS A 76 -3.81 -11.91 -14.15
C LYS A 76 -3.81 -11.27 -12.77
N SER A 77 -2.65 -10.83 -12.27
CA SER A 77 -2.58 -10.19 -10.96
C SER A 77 -3.26 -8.82 -10.92
N LYS A 78 -3.56 -8.21 -12.07
CA LYS A 78 -4.31 -6.95 -12.16
C LYS A 78 -5.72 -7.04 -11.57
N ASP A 79 -6.38 -8.18 -11.74
CA ASP A 79 -7.75 -8.40 -11.27
C ASP A 79 -7.80 -9.09 -9.90
N LEU A 80 -6.64 -9.43 -9.32
CA LEU A 80 -6.54 -10.17 -8.07
C LEU A 80 -6.87 -9.32 -6.84
N ASP A 81 -8.03 -9.52 -6.23
CA ASP A 81 -8.41 -8.82 -5.00
C ASP A 81 -8.26 -9.75 -3.78
N ARG A 82 -7.27 -9.46 -2.93
CA ARG A 82 -6.93 -10.27 -1.75
C ARG A 82 -8.07 -10.37 -0.75
N GLU A 83 -8.98 -9.40 -0.70
CA GLU A 83 -10.11 -9.43 0.23
C GLU A 83 -11.20 -10.43 -0.21
N LEU A 84 -11.21 -10.79 -1.50
CA LEU A 84 -12.15 -11.76 -2.08
C LEU A 84 -11.58 -13.18 -2.19
N MET A 85 -10.29 -13.36 -1.88
CA MET A 85 -9.61 -14.66 -1.99
C MET A 85 -9.78 -15.51 -0.73
N ARG A 86 -9.64 -16.83 -0.89
CA ARG A 86 -9.61 -17.75 0.26
C ARG A 86 -8.35 -17.54 1.09
N GLN A 87 -8.43 -17.88 2.37
CA GLN A 87 -7.32 -17.71 3.31
C GLN A 87 -6.08 -18.51 2.88
N ASP A 88 -6.25 -19.72 2.37
CA ASP A 88 -5.15 -20.55 1.87
C ASP A 88 -4.42 -19.91 0.67
N GLU A 89 -5.17 -19.32 -0.26
CA GLU A 89 -4.59 -18.63 -1.42
C GLU A 89 -3.85 -17.35 -1.00
N ASN A 90 -4.42 -16.61 -0.05
CA ASN A 90 -3.77 -15.44 0.53
C ASN A 90 -2.45 -15.80 1.24
N ASN A 91 -2.39 -16.97 1.89
CA ASN A 91 -1.17 -17.47 2.52
C ASN A 91 -0.11 -17.87 1.49
N GLN A 92 -0.51 -18.47 0.37
CA GLN A 92 0.41 -18.77 -0.73
C GLN A 92 1.01 -17.49 -1.32
N ILE A 93 0.18 -16.47 -1.55
CA ILE A 93 0.61 -15.16 -2.02
C ILE A 93 1.56 -14.50 -1.01
N ASN A 94 1.24 -14.58 0.29
CA ASN A 94 2.13 -14.10 1.35
C ASN A 94 3.50 -14.75 1.24
N ALA A 95 3.58 -16.07 1.13
CA ALA A 95 4.85 -16.79 1.03
C ALA A 95 5.66 -16.38 -0.22
N SER A 96 5.00 -16.23 -1.38
CA SER A 96 5.65 -15.73 -2.60
C SER A 96 6.20 -14.32 -2.41
N ILE A 97 5.43 -13.42 -1.80
CA ILE A 97 5.83 -12.03 -1.52
C ILE A 97 6.97 -11.97 -0.51
N SER A 98 6.91 -12.72 0.60
CA SER A 98 7.99 -12.77 1.58
C SER A 98 9.30 -13.27 0.97
N SER A 99 9.22 -14.25 0.06
CA SER A 99 10.38 -14.75 -0.67
C SER A 99 10.95 -13.69 -1.62
N TYR A 100 10.09 -12.97 -2.33
CA TYR A 100 10.47 -11.87 -3.20
C TYR A 100 11.14 -10.72 -2.43
N LEU A 101 10.54 -10.27 -1.31
CA LEU A 101 11.06 -9.19 -0.47
C LEU A 101 12.44 -9.54 0.10
N ARG A 102 12.69 -10.81 0.40
CA ARG A 102 14.00 -11.30 0.87
C ARG A 102 15.10 -11.17 -0.19
N LEU A 103 14.76 -11.42 -1.46
CA LEU A 103 15.69 -11.21 -2.59
C LEU A 103 15.93 -9.72 -2.86
N VAL A 104 14.86 -8.93 -2.77
CA VAL A 104 14.91 -7.47 -2.95
C VAL A 104 15.73 -6.77 -1.87
N SER A 105 15.78 -7.32 -0.65
CA SER A 105 16.52 -6.72 0.47
C SER A 105 18.00 -6.47 0.14
N GLY A 106 18.65 -7.31 -0.67
CA GLY A 106 20.03 -7.08 -1.10
C GLY A 106 20.22 -5.96 -2.14
N HIS A 107 19.12 -5.50 -2.75
CA HIS A 107 19.10 -4.61 -3.91
C HIS A 107 18.22 -3.38 -3.72
N PHE A 108 17.79 -3.10 -2.48
CA PHE A 108 16.72 -2.15 -2.18
C PHE A 108 16.97 -0.73 -2.71
N GLN A 109 18.23 -0.29 -2.76
CA GLN A 109 18.60 1.03 -3.27
C GLN A 109 18.38 1.22 -4.78
N LEU A 110 18.21 0.13 -5.55
CA LEU A 110 17.98 0.24 -6.98
C LEU A 110 16.60 0.85 -7.26
N PRO A 111 16.50 1.89 -8.12
CA PRO A 111 15.20 2.45 -8.51
C PRO A 111 14.25 1.41 -9.11
N ALA A 112 14.80 0.36 -9.74
CA ALA A 112 14.07 -0.78 -10.28
C ALA A 112 13.30 -1.57 -9.20
N VAL A 113 13.85 -1.67 -7.99
CA VAL A 113 13.16 -2.25 -6.83
C VAL A 113 11.96 -1.39 -6.45
N HIS A 114 12.12 -0.07 -6.37
CA HIS A 114 11.01 0.80 -5.98
C HIS A 114 9.82 0.71 -6.96
N LYS A 115 10.09 0.56 -8.26
CA LYS A 115 9.07 0.32 -9.30
C LYS A 115 8.28 -0.98 -9.08
N THR A 116 8.96 -2.05 -8.71
CA THR A 116 8.30 -3.34 -8.46
C THR A 116 7.56 -3.36 -7.13
N LEU A 117 8.13 -2.77 -6.09
CA LEU A 117 7.47 -2.59 -4.79
C LEU A 117 6.20 -1.75 -4.88
N GLU A 118 6.19 -0.69 -5.71
CA GLU A 118 5.01 0.14 -5.96
C GLU A 118 3.80 -0.70 -6.39
N TYR A 119 4.00 -1.62 -7.33
CA TYR A 119 2.95 -2.53 -7.78
C TYR A 119 2.48 -3.45 -6.66
N LEU A 120 3.40 -4.01 -5.87
CA LEU A 120 3.06 -4.88 -4.75
C LEU A 120 2.28 -4.15 -3.65
N ILE A 121 2.62 -2.89 -3.40
CA ILE A 121 1.93 -2.05 -2.40
C ILE A 121 0.51 -1.73 -2.85
N ARG A 122 0.32 -1.40 -4.12
CA ARG A 122 -0.99 -1.00 -4.64
C ARG A 122 -1.92 -2.17 -4.92
N ARG A 123 -1.41 -3.27 -5.46
CA ARG A 123 -2.23 -4.43 -5.82
C ARG A 123 -2.33 -5.45 -4.69
N TYR A 124 -1.20 -5.85 -4.12
CA TYR A 124 -1.15 -6.89 -3.09
C TYR A 124 -1.26 -6.35 -1.67
N LYS A 125 -1.33 -5.01 -1.51
CA LYS A 125 -1.42 -4.34 -0.20
C LYS A 125 -0.37 -4.88 0.77
N ILE A 126 0.89 -5.03 0.32
CA ILE A 126 1.95 -5.63 1.16
C ILE A 126 2.24 -4.83 2.44
N HIS A 127 2.00 -3.51 2.40
CA HIS A 127 2.04 -2.65 3.57
C HIS A 127 0.96 -2.99 4.62
N VAL A 128 -0.08 -3.74 4.23
CA VAL A 128 -1.14 -4.24 5.11
C VAL A 128 -0.83 -5.67 5.59
N TYR A 129 -0.63 -6.58 4.64
CA TYR A 129 -0.58 -8.03 4.90
C TYR A 129 0.83 -8.55 5.20
N ASN A 130 1.87 -7.90 4.69
CA ASN A 130 3.27 -8.36 4.76
C ASN A 130 4.19 -7.25 5.29
N PHE A 131 3.68 -6.43 6.21
CA PHE A 131 4.40 -5.24 6.68
C PHE A 131 5.69 -5.59 7.43
N GLU A 132 5.72 -6.71 8.15
CA GLU A 132 6.92 -7.18 8.85
C GLU A 132 8.06 -7.47 7.87
N ASP A 133 7.79 -8.25 6.81
CA ASP A 133 8.76 -8.54 5.76
C ASP A 133 9.19 -7.27 5.01
N LEU A 134 8.27 -6.34 4.79
CA LEU A 134 8.55 -5.06 4.13
C LEU A 134 9.50 -4.19 4.98
N ILE A 135 9.26 -4.09 6.29
CA ILE A 135 10.15 -3.38 7.22
C ILE A 135 11.50 -4.07 7.28
N LEU A 136 11.53 -5.39 7.45
CA LEU A 136 12.78 -6.16 7.53
C LEU A 136 13.63 -5.99 6.28
N CYS A 137 12.99 -5.96 5.10
CA CYS A 137 13.66 -5.70 3.83
C CYS A 137 14.30 -4.31 3.76
N ALA A 138 13.60 -3.28 4.27
CA ALA A 138 14.05 -1.89 4.23
C ALA A 138 14.95 -1.51 5.42
N LEU A 139 14.99 -2.29 6.49
CA LEU A 139 15.70 -2.02 7.75
C LEU A 139 17.21 -1.74 7.57
N PRO A 140 17.94 -2.48 6.71
CA PRO A 140 19.35 -2.17 6.44
C PRO A 140 19.56 -0.77 5.86
N TYR A 141 18.52 -0.15 5.30
CA TYR A 141 18.53 1.14 4.61
C TYR A 141 17.77 2.22 5.38
N HIS A 142 17.71 2.12 6.72
CA HIS A 142 16.94 3.02 7.58
C HIS A 142 17.29 4.52 7.43
N ASP A 143 18.51 4.84 7.02
CA ASP A 143 18.97 6.23 6.80
C ASP A 143 18.53 6.81 5.45
N THR A 144 17.84 6.02 4.61
CA THR A 144 17.41 6.45 3.28
C THR A 144 15.99 7.02 3.27
N HIS A 145 15.72 7.96 2.35
CA HIS A 145 14.36 8.48 2.15
C HIS A 145 13.35 7.37 1.77
N ALA A 146 13.80 6.30 1.13
CA ALA A 146 12.97 5.15 0.79
C ALA A 146 12.43 4.44 2.05
N PHE A 147 13.25 4.30 3.10
CA PHE A 147 12.78 3.74 4.38
C PHE A 147 11.72 4.63 5.03
N VAL A 148 11.94 5.95 5.05
CA VAL A 148 10.95 6.90 5.60
C VAL A 148 9.61 6.77 4.88
N ARG A 149 9.62 6.65 3.55
CA ARG A 149 8.40 6.39 2.76
C ARG A 149 7.74 5.06 3.15
N VAL A 150 8.51 3.98 3.30
CA VAL A 150 7.98 2.68 3.75
C VAL A 150 7.34 2.78 5.13
N VAL A 151 7.99 3.45 6.09
CA VAL A 151 7.44 3.63 7.44
C VAL A 151 6.14 4.43 7.40
N GLN A 152 6.08 5.54 6.65
CA GLN A 152 4.86 6.33 6.48
C GLN A 152 3.70 5.51 5.90
N LEU A 153 3.98 4.59 4.97
CA LEU A 153 2.97 3.69 4.40
C LEU A 153 2.44 2.65 5.38
N ILE A 154 3.21 2.31 6.41
CA ILE A 154 2.81 1.37 7.46
C ILE A 154 2.10 2.12 8.59
N ASP A 155 2.64 3.27 8.98
CA ASP A 155 2.17 4.11 10.09
C ASP A 155 0.83 4.78 9.81
N THR A 156 0.51 5.08 8.54
CA THR A 156 -0.85 5.49 8.13
C THR A 156 -1.95 4.50 8.55
N ARG A 157 -1.59 3.25 8.90
CA ARG A 157 -2.54 2.32 9.52
C ARG A 157 -2.75 2.57 11.01
N TRP A 158 -1.72 2.97 11.75
CA TRP A 158 -1.85 3.17 13.20
C TRP A 158 -2.88 4.26 13.49
N GLU A 159 -2.86 5.35 12.73
CA GLU A 159 -3.88 6.40 12.85
C GLU A 159 -5.28 5.96 12.40
N MET A 160 -5.39 5.18 11.32
CA MET A 160 -6.68 4.69 10.82
C MET A 160 -7.33 3.65 11.74
N PHE A 161 -6.54 2.84 12.46
CA PHE A 161 -7.06 1.91 13.48
C PHE A 161 -7.52 2.63 14.75
N THR A 162 -6.85 3.70 15.19
CA THR A 162 -7.34 4.54 16.30
C THR A 162 -8.66 5.23 15.99
N LEU A 163 -8.91 5.62 14.74
CA LEU A 163 -10.17 6.25 14.32
C LEU A 163 -11.35 5.28 14.20
N TYR A 164 -11.12 3.97 14.22
CA TYR A 164 -12.18 2.95 14.15
C TYR A 164 -12.52 2.34 15.52
N ILE A 165 -11.84 2.78 16.59
CA ILE A 165 -12.00 2.29 17.97
C ILE A 165 -12.45 3.43 18.93
N ILE A 166 -12.98 4.53 18.40
CA ILE A 166 -13.58 5.61 19.21
C ILE A 166 -15.00 5.87 18.74
#